data_AF-A0A0J5IPJ1-F1
#
_entry.id   AF-A0A0J5IPJ1-F1
#
_cell.length_a   1.000
_cell.length_b   1.000
_cell.length_c   1.000
_cell.angle_alpha   90.00
_cell.angle_beta   90.00
_cell.angle_gamma   90.00
#
_symmetry.space_group_name_H-M   'P 1'
#
loop_
_entity.id
_entity.type
_entity.pdbx_description
1 polymer ?
#
loop_
_entity_poly.entity_id
_entity_poly.type
_entity_poly.pdbx_seq_one_letter_code
_entity_poly.pdbx_strand_id
1 'polypeptide(L)'
;MKKTNPRIEHEITTHLAEIYHKGSTYIPLFKILHWFEKDGGKITKAFFIKEIFSRWADYLGKDDHTVDFPISVINVLSDHSVAKPEGYIIFQNSFLYINADSKKEEDIEEDDDE
;
A
#
# COMPACT_ATOMS: atom_id res chain seq x y z
N MET A 1 9.05 -18.80 6.19
CA MET A 1 9.36 -18.07 4.94
C MET A 1 10.77 -18.44 4.50
N LYS A 2 11.04 -18.65 3.20
CA LYS A 2 12.43 -18.80 2.71
C LYS A 2 13.21 -17.53 3.04
N LYS A 3 14.52 -17.64 3.34
CA LYS A 3 15.37 -16.46 3.54
C LYS A 3 15.54 -15.75 2.20
N THR A 4 14.89 -14.60 2.03
CA THR A 4 15.03 -13.77 0.85
C THR A 4 16.39 -13.07 0.86
N ASN A 5 16.92 -12.74 -0.32
CA ASN A 5 18.18 -12.00 -0.46
C ASN A 5 18.11 -10.66 0.32
N PRO A 6 19.12 -10.28 1.12
CA PRO A 6 19.12 -9.03 1.89
C PRO A 6 18.84 -7.77 1.04
N ARG A 7 19.29 -7.77 -0.21
CA ARG A 7 19.00 -6.67 -1.15
C ARG A 7 17.51 -6.60 -1.49
N ILE A 8 16.88 -7.75 -1.73
CA ILE A 8 15.45 -7.83 -2.01
C ILE A 8 14.65 -7.38 -0.78
N GLU A 9 15.04 -7.82 0.42
CA GLU A 9 14.37 -7.38 1.66
C GLU A 9 14.51 -5.87 1.87
N HIS A 10 15.66 -5.27 1.57
CA HIS A 10 15.83 -3.83 1.63
C HIS A 10 14.93 -3.09 0.62
N GLU A 11 14.84 -3.58 -0.62
CA GLU A 11 13.96 -3.00 -1.63
C GLU A 11 12.48 -3.10 -1.24
N ILE A 12 12.03 -4.25 -0.71
CA ILE A 12 10.67 -4.43 -0.20
C ILE A 12 10.42 -3.45 0.94
N THR A 13 11.34 -3.37 1.92
CA THR A 13 11.22 -2.46 3.07
C THR A 13 11.12 -1.01 2.61
N THR A 14 11.87 -0.62 1.58
CA THR A 14 11.79 0.72 0.99
C THR A 14 10.39 1.02 0.48
N HIS A 15 9.78 0.09 -0.26
CA HIS A 15 8.40 0.26 -0.76
C HIS A 15 7.36 0.26 0.37
N LEU A 16 7.56 -0.50 1.45
CA LEU A 16 6.69 -0.42 2.64
C LEU A 16 6.80 0.96 3.32
N ALA A 17 8.01 1.51 3.43
CA ALA A 17 8.20 2.87 3.94
C ALA A 17 7.54 3.92 3.03
N GLU A 18 7.56 3.73 1.71
CA GLU A 18 6.81 4.60 0.79
C GLU A 18 5.30 4.53 1.03
N ILE A 19 4.75 3.35 1.23
CA ILE A 19 3.33 3.19 1.61
C ILE A 19 3.04 3.92 2.92
N TYR A 20 3.92 3.78 3.92
CA TYR A 20 3.75 4.39 5.23
C TYR A 20 3.76 5.93 5.17
N HIS A 21 4.75 6.52 4.47
CA HIS A 21 4.91 7.97 4.44
C HIS A 21 4.13 8.69 3.34
N LYS A 22 3.86 8.03 2.20
CA LYS A 22 3.21 8.63 1.02
C LYS A 22 1.81 8.07 0.77
N GLY A 23 1.38 7.08 1.54
CA GLY A 23 0.09 6.39 1.38
C GLY A 23 0.05 5.39 0.24
N SER A 24 1.04 5.35 -0.67
CA SER A 24 1.07 4.39 -1.77
C SER A 24 2.46 4.18 -2.38
N THR A 25 2.59 3.09 -3.14
CA THR A 25 3.76 2.79 -3.98
C THR A 25 3.34 2.07 -5.26
N TYR A 26 4.05 2.33 -6.35
CA TYR A 26 3.98 1.53 -7.56
C TYR A 26 5.11 0.51 -7.61
N ILE A 27 4.80 -0.75 -7.96
CA ILE A 27 5.79 -1.81 -8.12
C ILE A 27 5.59 -2.48 -9.49
N PRO A 28 6.59 -2.41 -10.38
CA PRO A 28 6.54 -3.10 -11.67
C PRO A 28 6.41 -4.62 -11.52
N LEU A 29 5.67 -5.27 -12.42
CA LEU A 29 5.47 -6.72 -12.38
C LEU A 29 6.79 -7.48 -12.40
N PHE A 30 7.74 -7.10 -13.27
CA PHE A 30 9.04 -7.79 -13.35
C PHE A 30 9.78 -7.80 -12.01
N LYS A 31 9.65 -6.74 -11.22
CA LYS A 31 10.29 -6.59 -9.92
C LYS A 31 9.68 -7.57 -8.91
N ILE A 32 8.35 -7.68 -8.89
CA ILE A 32 7.64 -8.67 -8.07
C ILE A 32 8.02 -10.09 -8.49
N LEU A 33 8.07 -10.38 -9.79
CA LEU A 33 8.46 -11.71 -10.27
C LEU A 33 9.88 -12.07 -9.84
N HIS A 34 10.81 -11.10 -9.94
CA HIS A 34 12.19 -11.25 -9.51
C HIS A 34 12.33 -11.48 -7.99
N TRP A 35 11.66 -10.67 -7.17
CA TRP A 35 11.76 -10.77 -5.72
C TRP A 35 11.31 -12.11 -5.15
N PHE A 36 10.31 -12.72 -5.78
CA PHE A 36 9.67 -13.94 -5.29
C PHE A 36 9.94 -15.17 -6.16
N GLU A 37 10.93 -15.09 -7.06
CA GLU A 37 11.33 -16.18 -7.97
C GLU A 37 10.13 -16.79 -8.71
N LYS A 38 9.17 -15.94 -9.10
CA LYS A 38 7.94 -16.33 -9.78
C LYS A 38 8.17 -16.29 -11.29
N ASP A 39 8.91 -17.24 -11.84
CA ASP A 39 9.11 -17.32 -13.29
C ASP A 39 7.79 -17.71 -13.98
N GLY A 40 7.15 -16.72 -14.63
CA GLY A 40 5.86 -16.89 -15.34
C GLY A 40 4.65 -17.15 -14.43
N GLY A 41 4.84 -17.09 -13.10
CA GLY A 41 3.79 -17.39 -12.14
C GLY A 41 2.69 -16.33 -12.10
N LYS A 42 1.43 -16.78 -12.02
CA LYS A 42 0.29 -15.88 -11.84
C LYS A 42 0.38 -15.19 -10.48
N ILE A 43 0.45 -13.86 -10.49
CA ILE A 43 0.29 -13.04 -9.29
C ILE A 43 -1.21 -12.96 -8.99
N THR A 44 -1.59 -13.33 -7.77
CA THR A 44 -2.99 -13.40 -7.33
C THR A 44 -3.20 -12.60 -6.06
N LYS A 45 -4.46 -12.35 -5.69
CA LYS A 45 -4.79 -11.73 -4.40
C LYS A 45 -4.18 -12.51 -3.22
N ALA A 46 -4.20 -13.85 -3.27
CA ALA A 46 -3.63 -14.70 -2.22
C ALA A 46 -2.10 -14.55 -2.10
N PHE A 47 -1.40 -14.22 -3.20
CA PHE A 47 0.02 -13.91 -3.16
C PHE A 47 0.29 -12.63 -2.37
N PHE A 48 -0.44 -11.55 -2.66
CA PHE A 48 -0.25 -10.28 -1.93
C PHE A 48 -0.52 -10.42 -0.45
N ILE A 49 -1.58 -11.16 -0.07
CA ILE A 49 -1.91 -11.42 1.33
C ILE A 49 -0.74 -12.13 2.05
N LYS A 50 -0.22 -13.20 1.45
CA LYS A 50 0.82 -14.02 2.08
C LYS A 50 2.18 -13.33 2.12
N GLU A 51 2.55 -12.63 1.05
CA GLU A 51 3.90 -12.12 0.90
C GLU A 51 4.03 -10.66 1.31
N ILE A 52 3.15 -9.78 0.82
CA ILE A 52 3.29 -8.34 1.04
C ILE A 52 2.55 -7.91 2.30
N PHE A 53 1.31 -8.36 2.51
CA PHE A 53 0.51 -7.91 3.64
C PHE A 53 1.03 -8.47 4.95
N SER A 54 1.56 -9.70 4.94
CA SER A 54 2.28 -10.25 6.11
C SER A 54 3.48 -9.39 6.49
N ARG A 55 4.31 -8.99 5.51
CA ARG A 55 5.48 -8.14 5.77
C ARG A 55 5.09 -6.72 6.19
N TRP A 56 3.96 -6.22 5.71
CA TRP A 56 3.39 -4.95 6.15
C TRP A 56 3.00 -4.99 7.62
N ALA A 57 2.34 -6.06 8.06
CA ALA A 57 2.03 -6.25 9.49
C ALA A 57 3.31 -6.32 10.33
N ASP A 58 4.33 -7.05 9.88
CA ASP A 58 5.63 -7.12 10.56
C ASP A 58 6.37 -5.76 10.58
N TYR A 59 6.19 -4.94 9.53
CA TYR A 59 6.78 -3.60 9.43
C TYR A 59 6.13 -2.64 10.44
N LEU A 60 4.80 -2.61 10.51
CA LEU A 60 4.06 -1.77 11.47
C LEU A 60 4.31 -2.18 12.92
N GLY A 61 4.38 -3.49 13.20
CA GLY A 61 4.64 -4.00 14.55
C GLY A 61 6.03 -3.66 15.09
N LYS A 62 6.98 -3.28 14.23
CA LYS A 62 8.31 -2.79 14.62
C LYS A 62 8.34 -1.29 14.92
N ASP A 63 7.36 -0.53 14.43
CA ASP A 63 7.34 0.94 14.45
C ASP A 63 6.29 1.48 15.46
N ASP A 64 5.80 0.62 16.36
CA ASP A 64 4.90 0.94 17.47
C ASP A 64 3.55 1.57 17.05
N HIS A 65 3.16 1.37 15.79
CA HIS A 65 1.88 1.84 15.28
C HIS A 65 0.76 0.89 15.73
N THR A 66 0.02 1.32 16.74
CA THR A 66 -1.20 0.68 17.27
C THR A 66 -2.43 0.87 16.38
N VAL A 67 -2.32 1.65 15.30
CA VAL A 67 -3.42 1.93 14.37
C VAL A 67 -3.34 0.99 13.18
N ASP A 68 -4.44 0.27 12.92
CA ASP A 68 -4.58 -0.55 11.72
C ASP A 68 -4.51 0.34 10.46
N PHE A 69 -3.44 0.19 9.69
CA PHE A 69 -3.31 0.80 8.36
C PHE A 69 -3.58 -0.27 7.28
N PRO A 70 -4.85 -0.57 6.96
CA PRO A 70 -5.17 -1.58 5.97
C PRO A 70 -4.69 -1.12 4.59
N ILE A 71 -3.98 -2.01 3.89
CA ILE A 71 -3.52 -1.79 2.53
C ILE A 71 -4.34 -2.59 1.52
N SER A 72 -4.49 -2.02 0.32
CA SER A 72 -5.10 -2.65 -0.85
C SER A 72 -4.16 -2.60 -2.05
N VAL A 73 -4.48 -3.36 -3.08
CA VAL A 73 -3.69 -3.45 -4.32
C VAL A 73 -4.61 -3.31 -5.54
N ILE A 74 -4.17 -2.52 -6.51
CA ILE A 74 -4.80 -2.43 -7.84
C ILE A 74 -3.78 -2.80 -8.92
N ASN A 75 -4.27 -3.42 -9.99
CA ASN A 75 -3.46 -3.75 -11.15
C ASN A 75 -3.31 -2.51 -12.02
N VAL A 76 -2.10 -2.27 -12.51
CA VAL A 76 -1.85 -1.30 -13.57
C VAL A 76 -1.68 -2.07 -14.87
N LEU A 77 -2.46 -1.69 -15.87
CA LEU A 77 -2.41 -2.25 -17.22
C LEU A 77 -1.74 -1.23 -18.14
N SER A 78 -0.95 -1.71 -19.10
CA SER A 78 -0.32 -0.83 -20.10
C SER A 78 -1.35 -0.15 -21.00
N ASP A 79 -2.49 -0.81 -21.22
CA ASP A 79 -3.64 -0.32 -21.97
C ASP A 79 -4.92 -1.07 -21.57
N HIS A 80 -6.07 -0.64 -22.10
CA HIS A 80 -7.38 -1.27 -21.83
C HIS A 80 -7.61 -2.63 -22.51
N SER A 81 -6.76 -3.02 -23.44
CA SER A 81 -6.85 -4.27 -24.22
C SER A 81 -6.01 -5.41 -23.64
N VAL A 82 -5.08 -5.11 -22.75
CA VAL A 82 -4.15 -6.07 -22.16
C VAL A 82 -4.67 -6.60 -20.82
N ALA A 83 -4.79 -7.93 -20.72
CA ALA A 83 -5.21 -8.59 -19.48
C ALA A 83 -4.06 -8.78 -18.46
N LYS A 84 -2.80 -8.61 -18.89
CA LYS A 84 -1.63 -8.82 -18.05
C LYS A 84 -1.18 -7.50 -17.41
N PRO A 85 -1.07 -7.43 -16.08
CA PRO A 85 -0.58 -6.22 -15.42
C PRO A 85 0.86 -5.88 -15.83
N GLU A 86 1.15 -4.61 -16.03
CA GLU A 86 2.51 -4.08 -16.11
C GLU A 86 3.12 -3.88 -14.71
N GLY A 87 2.26 -3.69 -13.71
CA GLY A 87 2.63 -3.45 -12.33
C GLY A 87 1.42 -3.37 -11.41
N TYR A 88 1.67 -3.00 -10.17
CA TYR A 88 0.66 -2.91 -9.13
C TYR A 88 0.88 -1.66 -8.30
N ILE A 89 -0.21 -0.96 -7.98
CA ILE A 89 -0.18 0.10 -6.97
C ILE A 89 -0.69 -0.51 -5.67
N ILE A 90 0.11 -0.40 -4.62
CA ILE A 90 -0.25 -0.79 -3.26
C ILE A 90 -0.45 0.50 -2.48
N PHE A 91 -1.57 0.62 -1.79
CA PHE A 91 -1.95 1.87 -1.11
C PHE A 91 -2.66 1.59 0.20
N GLN A 92 -2.55 2.53 1.13
CA GLN A 92 -3.30 2.55 2.38
C GLN A 92 -4.73 3.03 2.13
N ASN A 93 -5.72 2.30 2.65
CA ASN A 93 -7.13 2.61 2.45
C ASN A 93 -7.55 3.92 3.13
N SER A 94 -6.85 4.34 4.19
CA SER A 94 -7.11 5.58 4.92
C SER A 94 -6.96 6.83 4.04
N PHE A 95 -6.13 6.79 3.00
CA PHE A 95 -5.93 7.92 2.08
C PHE A 95 -6.98 8.02 0.96
N LEU A 96 -7.88 7.03 0.82
CA LEU A 96 -8.99 7.10 -0.14
C LEU A 96 -10.11 8.04 0.30
N TYR A 97 -10.17 8.38 1.59
CA TYR A 97 -11.15 9.29 2.16
C TYR A 97 -10.47 10.59 2.62
N ILE A 98 -9.99 11.40 1.67
CA ILE A 98 -9.95 12.84 1.96
C ILE A 98 -11.43 13.25 2.04
N ASN A 99 -11.92 13.44 3.26
CA ASN A 99 -13.27 13.86 3.58
C ASN A 99 -13.76 14.91 2.57
N ALA A 100 -14.64 14.50 1.65
CA ALA A 100 -15.42 15.46 0.86
C ALA A 100 -16.37 16.27 1.77
N ASP A 101 -16.55 15.83 3.03
CA ASP A 101 -17.44 16.41 4.03
C ASP A 101 -16.73 17.25 5.11
N SER A 102 -15.43 17.55 5.00
CA SER A 102 -14.81 18.57 5.87
C SER A 102 -15.16 20.00 5.41
N LYS A 103 -16.44 20.24 5.13
CA LYS A 103 -17.03 21.57 5.06
C LYS A 103 -17.58 21.93 6.43
N LYS A 104 -16.80 22.78 7.11
CA LYS A 104 -17.22 23.85 8.03
C LYS A 104 -18.48 23.61 8.87
N GLU A 105 -18.28 23.46 10.17
CA GLU A 105 -19.01 24.27 11.15
C GLU A 105 -17.95 24.92 12.03
N GLU A 106 -17.58 26.15 11.67
CA GLU A 106 -17.00 27.09 12.62
C GLU A 106 -18.18 27.56 13.46
N ASP A 107 -18.28 27.10 14.71
CA ASP A 107 -19.20 27.68 15.69
C ASP A 107 -18.83 29.16 15.84
N ILE A 108 -19.67 30.03 15.28
CA ILE A 108 -19.61 31.47 15.55
C ILE A 108 -20.16 31.64 16.96
N GLU A 109 -19.29 31.99 17.91
CA GLU A 109 -19.73 32.56 19.19
C GLU A 109 -20.48 33.86 18.88
N GLU A 110 -21.81 33.85 18.99
CA GLU A 110 -22.59 35.08 19.09
C GLU A 110 -22.40 35.64 20.50
N ASP A 111 -21.60 36.70 20.60
CA ASP A 111 -21.60 37.64 21.71
C ASP A 111 -23.01 38.27 21.80
N ASP A 112 -23.86 37.76 22.69
CA ASP A 112 -25.07 38.47 23.12
C ASP A 112 -24.67 39.54 24.15
N ASP A 113 -24.47 40.76 23.66
CA ASP A 113 -24.51 42.00 24.45
C ASP A 113 -25.96 42.26 24.93
N GLU A 114 -26.22 42.12 26.24
CA GLU A 114 -27.23 42.92 26.98
C GLU A 114 -26.93 43.04 28.49
#